data_AF-A0A656K213-F1
#
_entry.id   AF-A0A656K213-F1
#
_cell.length_a   1.000
_cell.length_b   1.000
_cell.length_c   1.000
_cell.angle_alpha   90.00
_cell.angle_beta   90.00
_cell.angle_gamma   90.00
#
_symmetry.space_group_name_H-M   'P 1'
#
loop_
_entity.id
_entity.type
_entity.pdbx_description
1 polymer ?
#
loop_
_entity_poly.entity_id
_entity_poly.type
_entity_poly.pdbx_seq_one_letter_code
_entity_poly.pdbx_strand_id
1 'polypeptide(L)'
;MDRDNLETREVLLRRGLEVLTEQSFSATGLDYILKEVGIPKGSFYHYFPSKEAFGRAVLEEYSRYFAQRLDRWLLDEALSPLERLVGFVQSAKDGMARHDYRRGCMVGNLGQEVGLLPEGFRDTLEQILLDWQAKLAA
;
A
#
# COMPACT_ATOMS: atom_id res chain seq x y z
N MET A 1 -15.63 7.93 -18.77
CA MET A 1 -14.20 7.99 -18.39
C MET A 1 -13.46 7.12 -19.39
N ASP A 2 -12.45 7.66 -20.06
CA ASP A 2 -11.78 6.99 -21.20
C ASP A 2 -10.97 5.77 -20.73
N ARG A 3 -10.86 4.72 -21.55
CA ARG A 3 -10.20 3.46 -21.13
C ARG A 3 -8.71 3.68 -20.83
N ASP A 4 -8.05 4.48 -21.66
CA ASP A 4 -6.64 4.85 -21.53
C ASP A 4 -6.36 5.66 -20.23
N ASN A 5 -7.37 6.40 -19.78
CA ASN A 5 -7.31 7.19 -18.55
C ASN A 5 -7.34 6.29 -17.29
N LEU A 6 -8.20 5.28 -17.29
CA LEU A 6 -8.29 4.29 -16.22
C LEU A 6 -6.99 3.49 -16.10
N GLU A 7 -6.46 3.01 -17.23
CA GLU A 7 -5.20 2.26 -17.27
C GLU A 7 -4.03 3.09 -16.71
N THR A 8 -3.94 4.37 -17.09
CA THR A 8 -2.88 5.27 -16.59
C THR A 8 -2.98 5.51 -15.08
N ARG A 9 -4.20 5.71 -14.55
CA ARG A 9 -4.43 5.90 -13.11
C ARG A 9 -4.01 4.67 -12.31
N GLU A 10 -4.36 3.47 -12.78
CA GLU A 10 -3.98 2.21 -12.13
C GLU A 10 -2.47 1.98 -12.15
N VAL A 11 -1.82 2.32 -13.26
CA VAL A 11 -0.36 2.25 -13.41
C VAL A 11 0.33 3.19 -12.41
N LEU A 12 -0.17 4.42 -12.23
CA LEU A 12 0.31 5.35 -11.21
C LEU A 12 0.16 4.76 -9.81
N LEU A 13 -1.00 4.19 -9.47
CA LEU A 13 -1.23 3.59 -8.14
C LEU A 13 -0.30 2.41 -7.87
N ARG A 14 -0.12 1.52 -8.86
CA ARG A 14 0.79 0.39 -8.76
C ARG A 14 2.21 0.84 -8.48
N ARG A 15 2.72 1.81 -9.26
CA ARG A 15 4.06 2.37 -9.02
C ARG A 15 4.18 3.08 -7.68
N GLY A 16 3.15 3.83 -7.29
CA GLY A 16 3.09 4.46 -5.97
C GLY A 16 3.22 3.43 -4.85
N LEU A 17 2.52 2.31 -4.96
CA LEU A 17 2.59 1.22 -3.98
C LEU A 17 3.99 0.62 -3.90
N GLU A 18 4.60 0.34 -5.05
CA GLU A 18 5.96 -0.19 -5.11
C GLU A 18 6.99 0.76 -4.48
N VAL A 19 6.90 2.06 -4.76
CA VAL A 19 7.85 3.03 -4.23
C VAL A 19 7.64 3.25 -2.73
N LEU A 20 6.38 3.37 -2.26
CA LEU A 20 6.08 3.60 -0.84
C LEU A 20 6.30 2.35 0.04
N THR A 21 6.47 1.18 -0.55
CA THR A 21 6.92 -0.02 0.17
C THR A 21 8.44 -0.10 0.29
N GLU A 22 9.19 0.67 -0.52
CA GLU A 22 10.66 0.74 -0.53
C GLU A 22 11.22 2.01 0.13
N GLN A 23 10.48 3.13 0.07
CA GLN A 23 10.93 4.46 0.46
C GLN A 23 9.85 5.18 1.28
N SER A 24 10.25 6.21 2.04
CA SER A 24 9.32 7.04 2.79
C SER A 24 8.50 7.96 1.89
N PHE A 25 7.27 8.29 2.30
CA PHE A 25 6.39 9.19 1.54
C PHE A 25 7.00 10.59 1.39
N SER A 26 7.65 11.06 2.45
CA SER A 26 8.31 12.36 2.49
C SER A 26 9.49 12.44 1.53
N ALA A 27 10.33 11.39 1.48
CA ALA A 27 11.49 11.34 0.59
C ALA A 27 11.12 11.02 -0.87
N THR A 28 9.99 10.38 -1.10
CA THR A 28 9.53 10.03 -2.45
C THR A 28 9.10 11.27 -3.22
N GLY A 29 9.93 11.73 -4.15
CA GLY A 29 9.58 12.80 -5.09
C GLY A 29 8.53 12.31 -6.08
N LEU A 30 7.46 13.07 -6.29
CA LEU A 30 6.47 12.78 -7.34
C LEU A 30 7.14 12.63 -8.72
N ASP A 31 8.16 13.44 -8.97
CA ASP A 31 8.92 13.44 -10.23
C ASP A 31 9.65 12.10 -10.49
N TYR A 32 10.05 11.38 -9.43
CA TYR A 32 10.65 10.05 -9.56
C TYR A 32 9.65 9.04 -10.13
N ILE A 33 8.46 8.96 -9.51
CA ILE A 33 7.39 8.06 -9.94
C ILE A 33 7.01 8.37 -11.39
N LEU A 34 6.73 9.65 -11.68
CA LEU A 34 6.29 10.09 -13.01
C LEU A 34 7.30 9.79 -14.12
N LYS A 35 8.59 9.97 -13.83
CA LYS A 35 9.66 9.65 -14.77
C LYS A 35 9.70 8.15 -15.11
N GLU A 36 9.53 7.29 -14.11
CA GLU A 36 9.54 5.83 -14.34
C GLU A 36 8.34 5.35 -15.17
N VAL A 37 7.17 5.96 -14.99
CA VAL A 37 5.97 5.63 -15.80
C VAL A 37 5.84 6.42 -17.11
N GLY A 38 6.76 7.34 -17.38
CA GLY A 38 6.74 8.13 -18.62
C GLY A 38 5.58 9.13 -18.70
N ILE A 39 5.02 9.55 -17.57
CA ILE A 39 3.88 10.47 -17.52
C ILE A 39 4.38 11.90 -17.24
N PRO A 40 4.04 12.89 -18.08
CA PRO A 40 4.38 14.28 -17.79
C PRO A 40 3.76 14.79 -16.48
N LYS A 41 4.48 15.64 -15.75
CA LYS A 41 3.99 16.24 -14.48
C LYS A 41 2.67 16.98 -14.62
N GLY A 42 2.44 17.66 -15.74
CA GLY A 42 1.15 18.31 -16.02
C GLY A 42 -0.01 17.31 -16.10
N SER A 43 0.22 16.15 -16.71
CA SER A 43 -0.79 15.09 -16.86
C SER A 43 -1.13 14.40 -15.54
N PHE A 44 -0.21 14.36 -14.57
CA PHE A 44 -0.49 13.79 -13.24
C PHE A 44 -1.71 14.44 -12.58
N TYR A 45 -1.82 15.77 -12.67
CA TYR A 45 -2.88 16.53 -12.02
C TYR A 45 -4.28 16.27 -12.61
N HIS A 46 -4.34 15.66 -13.79
CA HIS A 46 -5.59 15.14 -14.36
C HIS A 46 -6.10 13.90 -13.62
N TYR A 47 -5.19 13.11 -13.03
CA TYR A 47 -5.51 11.87 -12.31
C TYR A 47 -5.63 12.07 -10.79
N PHE A 48 -4.76 12.91 -10.23
CA PHE A 48 -4.70 13.18 -8.80
C PHE A 48 -4.50 14.68 -8.54
N PRO A 49 -5.38 15.34 -7.77
CA PRO A 49 -5.31 16.79 -7.58
C PRO A 49 -4.07 17.23 -6.78
N SER A 50 -3.45 16.32 -6.02
CA SER A 50 -2.23 16.59 -5.27
C SER A 50 -1.43 15.30 -5.01
N LYS A 51 -0.16 15.46 -4.60
CA LYS A 51 0.67 14.33 -4.11
C LYS A 51 0.01 13.64 -2.92
N GLU A 52 -0.67 14.38 -2.05
CA GLU A 52 -1.38 13.85 -0.89
C GLU A 52 -2.58 12.99 -1.31
N ALA A 53 -3.40 13.48 -2.26
CA ALA A 53 -4.53 12.73 -2.78
C ALA A 53 -4.06 11.41 -3.45
N PHE A 54 -2.94 11.46 -4.17
CA PHE A 54 -2.30 10.27 -4.70
C PHE A 54 -1.82 9.32 -3.59
N GLY A 55 -1.12 9.84 -2.58
CA GLY A 55 -0.66 9.05 -1.44
C GLY A 55 -1.79 8.35 -0.69
N ARG A 56 -2.92 9.04 -0.47
CA ARG A 56 -4.12 8.43 0.13
C ARG A 56 -4.68 7.32 -0.74
N ALA A 57 -4.82 7.56 -2.04
CA ALA A 57 -5.32 6.54 -2.95
C ALA A 57 -4.40 5.31 -2.98
N VAL A 58 -3.08 5.49 -2.93
CA VAL A 58 -2.12 4.37 -2.81
C VAL A 58 -2.28 3.63 -1.48
N LEU A 59 -2.46 4.36 -0.37
CA LEU A 59 -2.66 3.76 0.96
C LEU A 59 -3.98 2.96 1.03
N GLU A 60 -5.04 3.46 0.40
CA GLU A 60 -6.33 2.75 0.27
C GLU A 60 -6.20 1.46 -0.56
N GLU A 61 -5.47 1.50 -1.68
CA GLU A 61 -5.18 0.29 -2.46
C GLU A 61 -4.37 -0.73 -1.64
N TYR A 62 -3.35 -0.25 -0.91
CA TYR A 62 -2.56 -1.10 -0.03
C TYR A 62 -3.42 -1.72 1.08
N SER A 63 -4.30 -0.93 1.70
CA SER A 63 -5.26 -1.40 2.70
C SER A 63 -6.12 -2.54 2.18
N ARG A 64 -6.77 -2.35 1.01
CA ARG A 64 -7.57 -3.40 0.36
C ARG A 64 -6.75 -4.65 0.06
N TYR A 65 -5.58 -4.48 -0.53
CA TYR A 65 -4.68 -5.58 -0.85
C TYR A 65 -4.29 -6.38 0.39
N PHE A 66 -3.93 -5.70 1.48
CA PHE A 66 -3.47 -6.36 2.69
C PHE A 66 -4.62 -7.04 3.44
N ALA A 67 -5.80 -6.41 3.51
CA ALA A 67 -7.02 -7.00 4.05
C ALA A 67 -7.37 -8.31 3.32
N GLN A 68 -7.33 -8.31 1.98
CA GLN A 68 -7.57 -9.53 1.19
C GLN A 68 -6.51 -10.61 1.45
N ARG A 69 -5.25 -10.22 1.68
CA ARG A 69 -4.19 -11.17 2.05
C ARG A 69 -4.39 -11.77 3.43
N LEU A 70 -4.85 -10.99 4.41
CA LEU A 70 -5.25 -11.50 5.71
C LEU A 70 -6.41 -12.47 5.58
N ASP A 71 -7.49 -12.07 4.90
CA ASP A 71 -8.68 -12.90 4.70
C ASP A 71 -8.35 -14.24 4.05
N ARG A 72 -7.48 -14.24 3.03
CA ARG A 72 -7.03 -15.46 2.35
C ARG A 72 -6.45 -16.50 3.30
N TRP A 73 -5.73 -16.08 4.33
CA TRP A 73 -5.12 -17.00 5.30
C TRP A 73 -6.00 -17.24 6.51
N LEU A 74 -6.58 -16.18 7.09
CA LEU A 74 -7.35 -16.25 8.34
C LEU A 74 -8.71 -16.94 8.16
N LEU A 75 -9.28 -16.91 6.97
CA LEU A 75 -10.56 -17.55 6.66
C LEU A 75 -10.42 -18.94 6.02
N ASP A 76 -9.20 -19.49 5.91
CA ASP A 76 -9.00 -20.83 5.36
C ASP A 76 -9.37 -21.92 6.38
N GLU A 77 -10.63 -22.37 6.31
CA GLU A 77 -11.19 -23.39 7.20
C GLU A 77 -10.53 -24.78 7.08
N ALA A 78 -9.73 -25.03 6.04
CA ALA A 78 -8.97 -26.26 5.91
C ALA A 78 -7.74 -26.32 6.84
N LEU A 79 -7.33 -25.17 7.41
CA LEU A 79 -6.18 -25.04 8.29
C LEU A 79 -6.61 -24.78 9.74
N SER A 80 -5.84 -25.29 10.70
CA SER A 80 -6.00 -24.91 12.11
C SER A 80 -5.69 -23.41 12.32
N PRO A 81 -6.24 -22.77 13.37
CA PRO A 81 -6.01 -21.34 13.61
C PRO A 81 -4.52 -20.94 13.66
N LEU A 82 -3.68 -21.79 14.26
CA LEU A 82 -2.24 -21.54 14.30
C LEU A 82 -1.57 -21.65 12.92
N GLU A 83 -1.98 -22.63 12.10
CA GLU A 83 -1.46 -22.79 10.73
C GLU A 83 -1.83 -21.60 9.85
N ARG A 84 -3.02 -21.01 10.02
CA ARG A 84 -3.42 -19.79 9.30
C ARG A 84 -2.48 -18.62 9.59
N LEU A 85 -2.15 -18.41 10.88
CA LEU A 85 -1.21 -17.37 11.30
C LEU A 85 0.20 -17.61 10.76
N VAL A 86 0.68 -18.85 10.90
CA VAL A 86 2.00 -19.24 10.37
C VAL A 86 2.04 -19.04 8.84
N GLY A 87 0.99 -19.45 8.14
CA GLY A 87 0.88 -19.29 6.68
C GLY A 87 0.93 -17.84 6.24
N PHE A 88 0.16 -16.96 6.91
CA PHE A 88 0.23 -15.52 6.67
C PHE A 88 1.64 -14.96 6.88
N VAL A 89 2.29 -15.30 8.02
CA VAL A 89 3.64 -14.82 8.35
C VAL A 89 4.66 -15.31 7.33
N GLN A 90 4.62 -16.58 6.92
CA GLN A 90 5.52 -17.10 5.88
C GLN A 90 5.28 -16.41 4.54
N SER A 91 4.03 -16.24 4.13
CA SER A 91 3.67 -15.51 2.91
C SER A 91 4.17 -14.05 2.92
N ALA A 92 4.15 -13.39 4.08
CA ALA A 92 4.71 -12.06 4.24
C ALA A 92 6.25 -12.07 4.12
N LYS A 93 6.92 -13.04 4.76
CA LYS A 93 8.37 -13.23 4.65
C LYS A 93 8.83 -13.49 3.22
N ASP A 94 8.16 -14.38 2.51
CA ASP A 94 8.45 -14.69 1.10
C ASP A 94 8.27 -13.45 0.22
N GLY A 95 7.25 -12.65 0.51
CA GLY A 95 7.02 -11.36 -0.16
C GLY A 95 8.19 -10.39 0.02
N MET A 96 8.72 -10.26 1.24
CA MET A 96 9.90 -9.42 1.50
C MET A 96 11.16 -9.99 0.82
N ALA A 97 11.39 -11.30 0.93
CA ALA A 97 12.55 -11.98 0.36
C ALA A 97 12.61 -11.87 -1.17
N ARG A 98 11.45 -11.97 -1.85
CA ARG A 98 11.33 -11.79 -3.31
C ARG A 98 11.85 -10.44 -3.81
N HIS A 99 11.86 -9.44 -2.94
CA HIS A 99 12.32 -8.09 -3.23
C HIS A 99 13.66 -7.77 -2.56
N ASP A 100 14.47 -8.78 -2.27
CA ASP A 100 15.78 -8.65 -1.61
C ASP A 100 15.71 -7.81 -0.31
N TYR A 101 14.59 -7.91 0.40
CA TYR A 101 14.30 -7.13 1.63
C TYR A 101 14.34 -5.60 1.45
N ARG A 102 14.27 -5.12 0.20
CA ARG A 102 14.17 -3.69 -0.10
C ARG A 102 12.74 -3.16 0.05
N ARG A 103 11.74 -4.06 0.07
CA ARG A 103 10.32 -3.72 0.26
C ARG A 103 9.79 -4.30 1.56
N GLY A 104 8.96 -3.52 2.25
CA GLY A 104 8.33 -3.89 3.51
C GLY A 104 6.85 -3.55 3.58
N CYS A 105 6.31 -3.55 4.80
CA CYS A 105 4.93 -3.15 5.06
C CYS A 105 4.78 -1.63 4.91
N MET A 106 3.94 -1.17 3.98
CA MET A 106 3.70 0.27 3.80
C MET A 106 3.17 0.93 5.07
N VAL A 107 2.20 0.31 5.74
CA VAL A 107 1.64 0.83 7.00
C VAL A 107 2.72 0.90 8.09
N GLY A 108 3.61 -0.09 8.14
CA GLY A 108 4.75 -0.09 9.05
C GLY A 108 5.72 1.05 8.76
N ASN A 109 6.10 1.23 7.49
CA ASN A 109 7.01 2.29 7.03
C ASN A 109 6.43 3.68 7.31
N LEU A 110 5.20 3.94 6.87
CA LEU A 110 4.51 5.22 7.07
C LEU A 110 4.25 5.50 8.56
N GLY A 111 3.99 4.44 9.35
CA GLY A 111 3.86 4.55 10.80
C GLY A 111 5.10 5.10 11.50
N GLN A 112 6.31 4.85 10.98
CA GLN A 112 7.55 5.41 11.54
C GLN A 112 7.71 6.91 11.28
N GLU A 113 7.02 7.46 10.29
CA GLU A 113 7.08 8.89 9.93
C GLU A 113 5.77 9.64 10.17
N VAL A 114 4.87 9.08 11.00
CA VAL A 114 3.51 9.62 11.21
C VAL A 114 3.47 11.10 11.59
N GLY A 115 4.49 11.60 12.29
CA GLY A 115 4.62 13.01 12.67
C GLY A 115 4.97 13.96 11.51
N LEU A 116 5.38 13.43 10.35
CA LEU A 116 5.76 14.18 9.15
C LEU A 116 4.73 14.03 8.03
N LEU A 117 3.75 13.14 8.19
CA LEU A 117 2.74 12.89 7.16
C LEU A 117 1.70 14.01 7.10
N PRO A 118 1.07 14.23 5.93
CA PRO A 118 -0.07 15.13 5.80
C PRO A 118 -1.22 14.74 6.74
N GLU A 119 -2.08 15.71 7.05
CA GLU A 119 -3.25 15.53 7.94
C GLU A 119 -4.08 14.29 7.54
N GLY A 120 -4.66 13.57 8.50
CA GLY A 120 -5.53 12.41 8.24
C GLY A 120 -4.85 11.14 7.70
N PHE A 121 -3.56 11.15 7.33
CA PHE A 121 -2.82 9.91 7.06
C PHE A 121 -2.72 9.04 8.32
N ARG A 122 -2.47 9.67 9.46
CA ARG A 122 -2.44 9.01 10.77
C ARG A 122 -3.72 8.23 11.04
N ASP A 123 -4.87 8.88 10.89
CA ASP A 123 -6.17 8.26 11.14
C ASP A 123 -6.41 7.09 10.20
N THR A 124 -5.99 7.22 8.94
CA THR A 124 -6.10 6.14 7.95
C THR A 124 -5.23 4.94 8.36
N LEU A 125 -3.99 5.18 8.79
CA LEU A 125 -3.09 4.12 9.28
C LEU A 125 -3.66 3.41 10.51
N GLU A 126 -4.23 4.18 11.44
CA GLU A 126 -4.88 3.63 12.64
C GLU A 126 -6.08 2.75 12.27
N GLN A 127 -6.95 3.21 11.37
CA GLN A 127 -8.09 2.42 10.89
C GLN A 127 -7.65 1.11 10.22
N ILE A 128 -6.55 1.13 9.47
CA ILE A 128 -5.99 -0.08 8.87
C ILE A 128 -5.54 -1.07 9.95
N LEU A 129 -4.85 -0.61 10.99
CA LEU A 129 -4.43 -1.48 12.09
C LEU A 129 -5.62 -2.04 12.87
N LEU A 130 -6.66 -1.24 13.10
CA LEU A 130 -7.90 -1.68 13.73
C LEU A 130 -8.65 -2.74 12.91
N ASP A 131 -8.70 -2.58 11.58
CA ASP A 131 -9.27 -3.60 10.67
C ASP A 131 -8.49 -4.92 10.78
N TRP A 132 -7.16 -4.87 10.81
CA TRP A 132 -6.33 -6.07 10.97
C TRP A 132 -6.56 -6.75 12.31
N GLN A 133 -6.71 -5.97 13.40
CA GLN A 133 -7.04 -6.51 14.71
C GLN A 133 -8.40 -7.19 14.73
N ALA A 134 -9.42 -6.57 14.12
CA ALA A 134 -10.76 -7.15 14.02
C ALA A 134 -10.76 -8.48 13.25
N LYS A 135 -10.03 -8.54 12.12
CA LYS A 135 -9.88 -9.77 11.33
C LYS A 135 -9.16 -10.88 12.07
N LEU A 136 -8.16 -10.54 12.89
CA LEU A 136 -7.41 -11.50 13.68
C LEU A 136 -8.21 -12.04 14.88
N ALA A 137 -9.12 -11.23 15.44
CA ALA A 137 -9.91 -11.58 16.61
C ALA A 137 -11.20 -12.36 16.30
N ALA A 138 -11.63 -12.38 15.04
CA ALA A 138 -12.80 -13.10 14.55
C ALA A 138 -12.56 -14.61 14.49
#